data_AF-A0A838IHC2-F1
#
_entry.id   AF-A0A838IHC2-F1
#
_cell.length_a   1.000
_cell.length_b   1.000
_cell.length_c   1.000
_cell.angle_alpha   90.00
_cell.angle_beta   90.00
_cell.angle_gamma   90.00
#
_symmetry.space_group_name_H-M   'P 1'
#
loop_
_entity.id
_entity.type
_entity.pdbx_description
1 polymer ?
#
loop_
_entity_poly.entity_id
_entity_poly.type
_entity_poly.pdbx_seq_one_letter_code
_entity_poly.pdbx_strand_id
1 'polypeptide(L)'
;MHRLIAIVLLAALLAPSLAFAQTQTPRKKKKRPDVQLESKTSRVHIPGARWDYGWLENSHAIGLGYIYAIEREYTWWELALLLRAGVGADVKLVTVGFGGIDGFLSYATSRATAIGDIGGATLELGLGAGGDSNGIFPAAQAGIYYSASNYDIGYSYQTPIGTARAPWLSQHQISARFHLPIGRH
;
A
#
# COMPACT_ATOMS: atom_id res chain seq x y z
N MET A 1 -1.82 -22.46 -13.81
CA MET A 1 -2.74 -22.18 -12.69
C MET A 1 -2.47 -20.86 -11.96
N HIS A 2 -1.43 -20.09 -12.30
CA HIS A 2 -1.09 -18.82 -11.61
C HIS A 2 -1.95 -17.60 -12.01
N ARG A 3 -2.79 -17.70 -13.06
CA ARG A 3 -3.64 -16.58 -13.51
C ARG A 3 -4.98 -16.47 -12.77
N LEU A 4 -5.45 -17.52 -12.10
CA LEU A 4 -6.74 -17.52 -11.38
C LEU A 4 -6.66 -16.84 -10.00
N ILE A 5 -5.51 -16.94 -9.31
CA ILE A 5 -5.34 -16.39 -7.96
C ILE A 5 -5.35 -14.86 -7.99
N ALA A 6 -4.80 -14.25 -9.05
CA ALA A 6 -4.80 -12.80 -9.24
C ALA A 6 -6.21 -12.21 -9.47
N ILE A 7 -7.13 -12.98 -10.07
CA ILE A 7 -8.50 -12.52 -10.36
C ILE A 7 -9.38 -12.57 -9.09
N VAL A 8 -9.18 -13.57 -8.22
CA VAL A 8 -9.95 -13.70 -6.97
C VAL A 8 -9.58 -12.61 -5.95
N LEU A 9 -8.30 -12.23 -5.87
CA LEU A 9 -7.85 -11.11 -5.02
C LEU A 9 -8.35 -9.75 -5.51
N LEU A 10 -8.52 -9.56 -6.83
CA LEU A 10 -9.07 -8.33 -7.39
C LEU A 10 -10.57 -8.18 -7.09
N ALA A 11 -11.31 -9.29 -7.02
CA ALA A 11 -12.74 -9.28 -6.73
C ALA A 11 -13.05 -8.91 -5.26
N ALA A 12 -12.17 -9.24 -4.31
CA ALA A 12 -12.35 -8.91 -2.91
C ALA A 12 -12.14 -7.42 -2.60
N LEU A 13 -11.32 -6.72 -3.39
CA LEU A 13 -11.04 -5.29 -3.23
C LEU A 13 -12.13 -4.37 -3.83
N LEU A 14 -13.07 -4.91 -4.62
CA LEU A 14 -14.19 -4.17 -5.22
C LEU A 14 -15.50 -4.23 -4.39
N ALA A 15 -15.50 -4.96 -3.28
CA ALA A 15 -16.69 -5.15 -2.46
C ALA A 15 -17.27 -3.87 -1.80
N PRO A 16 -16.51 -2.79 -1.47
CA PRO A 16 -17.12 -1.64 -0.80
C PRO A 16 -17.98 -0.75 -1.71
N SER A 17 -17.86 -0.86 -3.05
CA SER A 17 -18.61 0.00 -3.99
C SER A 17 -20.02 -0.50 -4.35
N LEU A 18 -20.46 -1.66 -3.86
CA LEU A 18 -21.75 -2.25 -4.24
C LEU A 18 -22.96 -1.74 -3.44
N ALA A 19 -22.76 -0.93 -2.40
CA ALA A 19 -23.87 -0.41 -1.58
C ALA A 19 -24.58 0.81 -2.18
N PHE A 20 -24.06 1.43 -3.26
CA PHE A 20 -24.64 2.66 -3.84
C PHE A 20 -25.45 2.46 -5.15
N ALA A 21 -25.68 1.21 -5.57
CA ALA A 21 -26.28 0.90 -6.86
C ALA A 21 -27.72 0.35 -6.77
N GLN A 22 -28.62 0.97 -6.02
CA GLN A 22 -30.06 0.62 -6.08
C GLN A 22 -30.97 1.86 -6.10
N THR A 23 -30.91 2.62 -7.19
CA THR A 23 -32.08 3.33 -7.71
C THR A 23 -31.87 3.59 -9.21
N GLN A 24 -32.13 2.59 -10.06
CA GLN A 24 -32.16 2.79 -11.51
C GLN A 24 -33.60 2.65 -12.02
N THR A 25 -34.23 3.79 -12.26
CA THR A 25 -35.43 3.89 -13.10
C THR A 25 -35.11 3.43 -14.53
N PRO A 26 -36.05 2.78 -15.24
CA PRO A 26 -35.83 2.25 -16.58
C PRO A 26 -35.65 3.40 -17.59
N ARG A 27 -34.40 3.69 -17.97
CA ARG A 27 -34.05 4.73 -18.95
C ARG A 27 -34.04 4.14 -20.37
N LYS A 28 -34.76 4.79 -21.29
CA LYS A 28 -34.87 4.44 -22.73
C LYS A 28 -33.48 4.13 -23.34
N LYS A 29 -33.38 3.01 -24.07
CA LYS A 29 -32.17 2.55 -24.77
C LYS A 29 -31.75 3.54 -25.87
N LYS A 30 -30.97 4.57 -25.51
CA LYS A 30 -30.17 5.37 -26.45
C LYS A 30 -29.05 4.46 -26.97
N LYS A 31 -28.81 4.41 -28.29
CA LYS A 31 -27.66 3.73 -28.92
C LYS A 31 -26.40 4.11 -28.12
N ARG A 32 -25.83 3.15 -27.38
CA ARG A 32 -24.58 3.39 -26.66
C ARG A 32 -23.50 3.61 -27.73
N PRO A 33 -22.69 4.69 -27.64
CA PRO A 33 -21.51 4.79 -28.49
C PRO A 33 -20.65 3.54 -28.29
N ASP A 34 -19.90 3.12 -29.32
CA ASP A 34 -18.87 2.08 -29.16
C ASP A 34 -17.78 2.64 -28.26
N VAL A 35 -17.86 2.35 -26.97
CA VAL A 35 -16.89 2.82 -25.99
C VAL A 35 -15.77 1.81 -25.96
N GLN A 36 -14.68 2.12 -26.66
CA GLN A 36 -13.46 1.34 -26.55
C GLN A 36 -12.82 1.61 -25.19
N LEU A 37 -12.48 0.54 -24.47
CA LEU A 37 -11.72 0.64 -23.22
C LEU A 37 -10.27 0.99 -23.59
N GLU A 38 -9.87 2.23 -23.31
CA GLU A 38 -8.48 2.63 -23.44
C GLU A 38 -7.70 2.16 -22.21
N SER A 39 -6.54 1.55 -22.46
CA SER A 39 -5.64 1.14 -21.38
C SER A 39 -4.23 1.60 -21.67
N LYS A 40 -3.58 2.23 -20.70
CA LYS A 40 -2.18 2.62 -20.76
C LYS A 40 -1.41 1.86 -19.70
N THR A 41 -0.27 1.30 -20.07
CA THR A 41 0.64 0.64 -19.14
C THR A 41 1.93 1.45 -19.07
N SER A 42 2.42 1.70 -17.85
CA SER A 42 3.68 2.38 -17.62
C SER A 42 4.47 1.75 -16.49
N ARG A 43 5.78 1.96 -16.49
CA ARG A 43 6.67 1.65 -15.38
C ARG A 43 6.95 2.95 -14.64
N VAL A 44 6.98 2.87 -13.31
CA VAL A 44 7.14 4.05 -12.46
C VAL A 44 8.05 3.78 -11.29
N HIS A 45 8.86 4.78 -10.94
CA HIS A 45 9.68 4.80 -9.74
C HIS A 45 9.03 5.74 -8.72
N ILE A 46 8.90 5.31 -7.47
CA ILE A 46 8.12 6.04 -6.47
C ILE A 46 8.93 6.06 -5.17
N PRO A 47 9.90 6.99 -5.02
CA PRO A 47 10.40 7.36 -3.71
C PRO A 47 9.29 7.96 -2.84
N GLY A 48 9.43 7.85 -1.53
CA GLY A 48 8.43 8.34 -0.62
C GLY A 48 8.88 8.43 0.83
N ALA A 49 8.14 9.22 1.61
CA ALA A 49 8.30 9.27 3.06
C ALA A 49 7.40 8.23 3.74
N ARG A 50 7.85 7.73 4.88
CA ARG A 50 7.15 6.75 5.72
C ARG A 50 7.03 7.29 7.14
N TRP A 51 5.85 7.14 7.71
CA TRP A 51 5.61 7.36 9.13
C TRP A 51 4.73 6.25 9.67
N ASP A 52 5.14 5.61 10.76
CA ASP A 52 4.35 4.61 11.47
C ASP A 52 4.24 5.01 12.94
N TYR A 53 3.06 4.82 13.53
CA TYR A 53 2.78 5.04 14.94
C TYR A 53 2.23 3.77 15.57
N GLY A 54 2.99 3.20 16.52
CA GLY A 54 2.62 2.03 17.30
C GLY A 54 1.98 2.43 18.63
N TRP A 55 0.66 2.25 18.74
CA TRP A 55 -0.14 2.74 19.88
C TRP A 55 0.26 2.12 21.22
N LEU A 56 0.48 0.80 21.26
CA LEU A 56 0.70 0.08 22.52
C LEU A 56 2.08 0.39 23.12
N GLU A 57 3.10 0.51 22.27
CA GLU A 57 4.48 0.75 22.66
C GLU A 57 4.86 2.24 22.62
N ASN A 58 3.91 3.14 22.30
CA ASN A 58 4.15 4.57 22.04
C ASN A 58 5.40 4.81 21.17
N SER A 59 5.50 4.02 20.11
CA SER A 59 6.65 4.03 19.19
C SER A 59 6.30 4.79 17.93
N HIS A 60 7.27 5.54 17.41
CA HIS A 60 7.18 6.25 16.14
C HIS A 60 8.31 5.77 15.24
N ALA A 61 7.99 5.39 14.01
CA ALA A 61 8.97 5.11 12.98
C ALA A 61 8.88 6.16 11.89
N ILE A 62 10.00 6.80 11.53
CA ILE A 62 10.07 7.77 10.43
C ILE A 62 11.14 7.30 9.46
N GLY A 63 10.87 7.37 8.17
CA GLY A 63 11.82 6.90 7.18
C GLY A 63 11.49 7.23 5.75
N LEU A 64 12.21 6.53 4.87
CA LEU A 64 12.08 6.65 3.43
C LEU A 64 11.76 5.28 2.84
N GLY A 65 11.04 5.31 1.74
CA GLY A 65 10.72 4.14 0.94
C GLY A 65 10.95 4.41 -0.52
N TYR A 66 11.14 3.34 -1.27
CA TYR A 66 11.21 3.38 -2.72
C TYR A 66 10.45 2.19 -3.29
N ILE A 67 9.61 2.44 -4.30
CA ILE A 67 8.86 1.39 -4.99
C ILE A 67 9.14 1.51 -6.49
N TYR A 68 9.42 0.37 -7.11
CA TYR A 68 9.32 0.20 -8.55
C TYR A 68 8.03 -0.55 -8.87
N ALA A 69 7.18 0.05 -9.72
CA ALA A 69 5.87 -0.51 -10.01
C ALA A 69 5.53 -0.47 -11.50
N ILE A 70 4.64 -1.38 -11.89
CA ILE A 70 3.90 -1.35 -13.14
C ILE A 70 2.52 -0.76 -12.84
N GLU A 71 2.20 0.32 -13.53
CA GLU A 71 0.91 0.99 -13.50
C GLU A 71 0.10 0.66 -14.74
N ARG A 72 -1.19 0.45 -14.55
CA ARG A 72 -2.17 0.26 -15.61
C ARG A 72 -3.36 1.16 -15.36
N GLU A 73 -3.49 2.15 -16.21
CA GLU A 73 -4.60 3.09 -16.21
C GLU A 73 -5.66 2.58 -17.17
N TYR A 74 -6.90 2.53 -16.70
CA TYR A 74 -8.09 2.24 -17.47
C TYR A 74 -9.00 3.46 -17.43
N THR A 75 -9.44 3.92 -18.60
CA THR A 75 -10.38 5.02 -18.71
C THR A 75 -11.65 4.52 -19.38
N TRP A 76 -12.78 4.65 -18.67
CA TRP A 76 -14.08 4.30 -19.22
C TRP A 76 -15.08 5.42 -18.93
N TRP A 77 -15.41 6.19 -19.98
CA TRP A 77 -16.16 7.44 -19.89
C TRP A 77 -15.50 8.47 -18.98
N GLU A 78 -16.00 8.59 -17.75
CA GLU A 78 -15.57 9.54 -16.72
C GLU A 78 -14.87 8.84 -15.54
N LEU A 79 -14.84 7.50 -15.55
CA LEU A 79 -14.19 6.71 -14.50
C LEU A 79 -12.74 6.44 -14.91
N ALA A 80 -11.80 6.84 -14.05
CA ALA A 80 -10.41 6.44 -14.13
C ALA A 80 -10.10 5.37 -13.07
N LEU A 81 -9.50 4.26 -13.49
CA LEU A 81 -8.99 3.23 -12.58
C LEU A 81 -7.49 3.04 -12.83
N LEU A 82 -6.70 3.26 -11.80
CA LEU A 82 -5.27 2.96 -11.76
C LEU A 82 -5.04 1.68 -10.97
N LEU A 83 -4.56 0.63 -11.64
CA LEU A 83 -4.00 -0.55 -10.99
C LEU A 83 -2.48 -0.41 -10.94
N ARG A 84 -1.89 -0.61 -9.76
CA ARG A 84 -0.44 -0.54 -9.56
C ARG A 84 0.02 -1.80 -8.82
N ALA A 85 1.02 -2.48 -9.35
CA ALA A 85 1.68 -3.60 -8.67
C ALA A 85 3.19 -3.39 -8.71
N GLY A 86 3.87 -3.55 -7.57
CA GLY A 86 5.28 -3.21 -7.47
C GLY A 86 5.99 -3.87 -6.31
N VAL A 87 7.31 -3.70 -6.32
CA VAL A 87 8.23 -4.13 -5.27
C VAL A 87 9.08 -2.94 -4.83
N GLY A 88 9.52 -2.95 -3.59
CA GLY A 88 10.21 -1.80 -3.01
C GLY A 88 11.11 -2.17 -1.85
N ALA A 89 11.69 -1.12 -1.28
CA ALA A 89 12.43 -1.19 -0.04
C ALA A 89 12.09 0.02 0.82
N ASP A 90 11.95 -0.21 2.12
CA ASP A 90 11.73 0.82 3.12
C ASP A 90 12.85 0.77 4.17
N VAL A 91 13.29 1.94 4.64
CA VAL A 91 14.23 2.10 5.77
C VAL A 91 13.67 3.16 6.71
N LYS A 92 13.56 2.83 8.00
CA LYS A 92 12.96 3.68 9.04
C LYS A 92 13.84 3.71 10.29
N LEU A 93 13.84 4.84 10.98
CA LEU A 93 14.37 5.00 12.33
C LEU A 93 13.21 4.95 13.31
N VAL A 94 13.37 4.25 14.43
CA VAL A 94 12.35 4.06 15.46
C VAL A 94 12.72 4.83 16.71
N THR A 95 11.74 5.51 17.30
CA THR A 95 11.83 6.18 18.59
C THR A 95 10.66 5.79 19.49
N VAL A 96 10.90 5.55 20.77
CA VAL A 96 9.91 5.29 21.80
C VAL A 96 9.86 6.51 22.71
N GLY A 97 8.70 7.16 22.77
CA GLY A 97 8.51 8.36 23.61
C GLY A 97 9.39 9.57 23.25
N PHE A 98 9.96 9.63 22.04
CA PHE A 98 10.77 10.75 21.52
C PHE A 98 12.08 11.04 22.27
N GLY A 99 12.56 10.12 23.11
CA GLY A 99 13.80 10.31 23.89
C GLY A 99 15.10 10.13 23.08
N GLY A 100 15.04 9.39 21.98
CA GLY A 100 16.20 9.06 21.14
C GLY A 100 15.83 8.05 20.05
N ILE A 101 16.84 7.59 19.30
CA ILE A 101 16.67 6.50 18.33
C ILE A 101 16.88 5.18 19.07
N ASP A 102 15.83 4.37 19.18
CA ASP A 102 15.86 3.05 19.83
C ASP A 102 16.32 1.95 18.87
N GLY A 103 16.10 2.15 17.57
CA GLY A 103 16.51 1.19 16.55
C GLY A 103 16.22 1.68 15.14
N PHE A 104 16.47 0.79 14.18
CA PHE A 104 16.11 0.98 12.79
C PHE A 104 15.34 -0.22 12.27
N LEU A 105 14.59 -0.03 11.18
CA LEU A 105 13.87 -1.05 10.45
C LEU A 105 14.21 -0.97 8.98
N SER A 106 14.40 -2.11 8.34
CA SER A 106 14.48 -2.21 6.89
C SER A 106 13.62 -3.36 6.39
N TYR A 107 12.86 -3.12 5.32
CA TYR A 107 11.99 -4.10 4.68
C TYR A 107 12.16 -4.09 3.18
N ALA A 108 12.23 -5.26 2.55
CA ALA A 108 11.84 -5.44 1.16
C ALA A 108 10.32 -5.60 1.12
N THR A 109 9.63 -4.83 0.27
CA THR A 109 8.17 -4.76 0.23
C THR A 109 7.63 -5.15 -1.14
N SER A 110 6.39 -5.64 -1.15
CA SER A 110 5.60 -5.90 -2.35
C SER A 110 4.20 -5.32 -2.14
N ARG A 111 3.67 -4.69 -3.19
CA ARG A 111 2.45 -3.89 -3.11
C ARG A 111 1.53 -4.17 -4.28
N ALA A 112 0.23 -4.23 -3.99
CA ALA A 112 -0.84 -4.25 -4.97
C ALA A 112 -1.85 -3.16 -4.61
N THR A 113 -2.15 -2.30 -5.55
CA THR A 113 -2.91 -1.06 -5.35
C THR A 113 -3.96 -0.92 -6.46
N ALA A 114 -5.16 -0.54 -6.09
CA ALA A 114 -6.23 -0.15 -7.01
C ALA A 114 -6.78 1.20 -6.55
N ILE A 115 -6.75 2.22 -7.42
CA ILE A 115 -7.17 3.58 -7.13
C ILE A 115 -8.19 4.02 -8.18
N GLY A 116 -9.38 4.41 -7.74
CA GLY A 116 -10.38 5.10 -8.56
C GLY A 116 -10.41 6.60 -8.29
N ASP A 117 -11.44 7.29 -8.78
CA ASP A 117 -11.55 8.76 -8.70
C ASP A 117 -11.56 9.31 -7.27
N ILE A 118 -12.09 8.55 -6.30
CA ILE A 118 -12.18 8.94 -4.88
C ILE A 118 -11.09 8.29 -4.01
N GLY A 119 -10.06 7.72 -4.63
CA GLY A 119 -9.05 6.89 -3.98
C GLY A 119 -9.34 5.40 -4.13
N GLY A 120 -8.73 4.60 -3.29
CA GLY A 120 -8.87 3.15 -3.32
C GLY A 120 -8.06 2.47 -2.24
N ALA A 121 -7.51 1.30 -2.55
CA ALA A 121 -6.90 0.43 -1.56
C ALA A 121 -5.54 -0.10 -2.00
N THR A 122 -4.63 -0.23 -1.04
CA THR A 122 -3.36 -0.94 -1.18
C THR A 122 -3.27 -2.09 -0.19
N LEU A 123 -2.79 -3.23 -0.68
CA LEU A 123 -2.24 -4.29 0.16
C LEU A 123 -0.72 -4.26 0.05
N GLU A 124 -0.04 -4.41 1.19
CA GLU A 124 1.41 -4.54 1.26
C GLU A 124 1.82 -5.75 2.07
N LEU A 125 2.86 -6.44 1.59
CA LEU A 125 3.60 -7.42 2.36
C LEU A 125 5.07 -7.02 2.36
N GLY A 126 5.77 -7.25 3.46
CA GLY A 126 7.20 -7.01 3.53
C GLY A 126 7.93 -8.02 4.40
N LEU A 127 9.21 -8.23 4.09
CA LEU A 127 10.14 -9.07 4.83
C LEU A 127 11.43 -8.30 5.05
N GLY A 128 11.99 -8.40 6.24
CA GLY A 128 13.14 -7.59 6.59
C GLY A 128 13.64 -7.84 8.00
N ALA A 129 14.26 -6.83 8.57
CA ALA A 129 14.77 -6.88 9.93
C ALA A 129 14.80 -5.51 10.57
N GLY A 130 14.68 -5.52 11.89
CA GLY A 130 15.04 -4.39 12.75
C GLY A 130 16.41 -4.59 13.38
N GLY A 131 17.06 -3.52 13.80
CA GLY A 131 18.31 -3.60 14.54
C GLY A 131 18.44 -2.51 15.60
N ASP A 132 19.06 -2.87 16.71
CA ASP A 132 19.42 -1.96 17.80
C ASP A 132 20.80 -2.36 18.38
N SER A 133 21.15 -1.82 19.54
CA SER A 133 22.40 -2.15 20.26
C SER A 133 22.49 -3.59 20.77
N ASN A 134 21.36 -4.30 20.89
CA ASN A 134 21.26 -5.68 21.38
C ASN A 134 21.30 -6.71 20.24
N GLY A 135 21.09 -6.29 18.99
CA GLY A 135 21.27 -7.16 17.83
C GLY A 135 20.31 -6.88 16.67
N ILE A 136 20.12 -7.91 15.85
CA ILE A 136 19.26 -7.88 14.65
C ILE A 136 18.05 -8.78 14.89
N PHE A 137 16.87 -8.26 14.56
CA PHE A 137 15.57 -8.88 14.76
C PHE A 137 14.84 -9.05 13.42
N PRO A 138 14.91 -10.25 12.81
CA PRO A 138 14.15 -10.55 11.60
C PRO A 138 12.65 -10.32 11.81
N ALA A 139 11.97 -9.74 10.82
CA ALA A 139 10.56 -9.38 10.91
C ALA A 139 9.85 -9.47 9.55
N ALA A 140 8.56 -9.76 9.60
CA ALA A 140 7.64 -9.65 8.49
C ALA A 140 6.61 -8.53 8.78
N GLN A 141 6.07 -7.93 7.73
CA GLN A 141 4.98 -6.98 7.83
C GLN A 141 3.88 -7.27 6.82
N ALA A 142 2.65 -6.97 7.19
CA ALA A 142 1.49 -6.96 6.31
C ALA A 142 0.68 -5.69 6.58
N GLY A 143 0.20 -5.02 5.54
CA GLY A 143 -0.54 -3.77 5.69
C GLY A 143 -1.68 -3.63 4.69
N ILE A 144 -2.70 -2.90 5.13
CA ILE A 144 -3.82 -2.47 4.30
C ILE A 144 -3.99 -0.96 4.44
N TYR A 145 -4.13 -0.29 3.30
CA TYR A 145 -4.17 1.17 3.26
C TYR A 145 -5.30 1.66 2.39
N TYR A 146 -5.89 2.78 2.79
CA TYR A 146 -6.55 3.67 1.85
C TYR A 146 -5.47 4.39 1.05
N SER A 147 -5.63 4.41 -0.27
CA SER A 147 -4.66 4.99 -1.20
C SER A 147 -5.29 6.06 -2.08
N ALA A 148 -4.63 7.20 -2.15
CA ALA A 148 -4.84 8.20 -3.19
C ALA A 148 -3.59 8.26 -4.08
N SER A 149 -3.59 9.13 -5.09
CA SER A 149 -2.52 9.20 -6.10
C SER A 149 -1.12 9.32 -5.49
N ASN A 150 -0.97 10.11 -4.43
CA ASN A 150 0.32 10.49 -3.83
C ASN A 150 0.45 10.13 -2.34
N TYR A 151 -0.53 9.47 -1.73
CA TYR A 151 -0.42 9.08 -0.33
C TYR A 151 -1.18 7.80 -0.01
N ASP A 152 -0.72 7.11 1.04
CA ASP A 152 -1.51 6.08 1.69
C ASP A 152 -1.65 6.39 3.18
N ILE A 153 -2.82 6.06 3.73
CA ILE A 153 -3.06 6.06 5.17
C ILE A 153 -3.73 4.74 5.50
N GLY A 154 -3.24 4.05 6.53
CA GLY A 154 -3.74 2.73 6.82
C GLY A 154 -3.17 2.12 8.08
N TYR A 155 -3.28 0.81 8.11
CA TYR A 155 -2.88 -0.01 9.22
C TYR A 155 -1.86 -1.05 8.74
N SER A 156 -0.78 -1.23 9.49
CA SER A 156 0.13 -2.37 9.31
C SER A 156 0.32 -3.16 10.58
N TYR A 157 0.51 -4.45 10.36
CA TYR A 157 0.87 -5.43 11.35
C TYR A 157 2.29 -5.90 11.12
N GLN A 158 3.11 -5.92 12.18
CA GLN A 158 4.47 -6.43 12.14
C GLN A 158 4.61 -7.63 13.05
N THR A 159 5.27 -8.69 12.58
CA THR A 159 5.53 -9.90 13.34
C THR A 159 7.03 -10.23 13.32
N PRO A 160 7.62 -10.62 14.46
CA PRO A 160 8.97 -11.18 14.44
C PRO A 160 9.00 -12.47 13.61
N ILE A 161 10.12 -12.72 12.95
CA ILE A 161 10.44 -14.02 12.34
C ILE A 161 11.38 -14.73 13.30
N GLY A 162 10.87 -15.73 14.01
CA GLY A 162 11.56 -16.41 15.10
C GLY A 162 10.99 -16.03 16.47
N THR A 163 11.76 -16.27 17.53
CA THR A 163 11.30 -16.11 18.91
C THR A 163 11.65 -14.77 19.55
N ALA A 164 12.65 -14.05 19.03
CA ALA A 164 13.07 -12.77 19.57
C ALA A 164 12.31 -11.60 18.92
N ARG A 165 11.73 -10.72 19.75
CA ARG A 165 11.10 -9.45 19.34
C ARG A 165 11.79 -8.31 20.06
N ALA A 166 12.15 -7.27 19.33
CA ALA A 166 12.69 -6.06 19.94
C ALA A 166 11.58 -5.32 20.71
N PRO A 167 11.87 -4.78 21.91
CA PRO A 167 10.85 -4.14 22.75
C PRO A 167 10.26 -2.87 22.14
N TRP A 168 11.00 -2.18 21.27
CA TRP A 168 10.57 -0.99 20.52
C TRP A 168 9.77 -1.32 19.25
N LEU A 169 9.72 -2.60 18.84
CA LEU A 169 9.02 -3.00 17.63
C LEU A 169 7.53 -3.16 17.93
N SER A 170 6.72 -2.18 17.56
CA SER A 170 5.27 -2.30 17.68
C SER A 170 4.68 -3.28 16.67
N GLN A 171 3.75 -4.11 17.15
CA GLN A 171 3.06 -5.10 16.33
C GLN A 171 1.89 -4.51 15.54
N HIS A 172 1.29 -3.42 16.04
CA HIS A 172 0.10 -2.79 15.48
C HIS A 172 0.38 -1.32 15.21
N GLN A 173 0.35 -0.90 13.96
CA GLN A 173 0.77 0.43 13.55
C GLN A 173 -0.30 1.13 12.72
N ILE A 174 -0.51 2.42 13.00
CA ILE A 174 -1.15 3.34 12.06
C ILE A 174 -0.04 3.94 11.22
N SER A 175 -0.21 3.90 9.91
CA SER A 175 0.85 4.24 8.97
C SER A 175 0.38 5.30 7.97
N ALA A 176 1.23 6.28 7.74
CA ALA A 176 1.09 7.27 6.68
C ALA A 176 2.29 7.23 5.74
N ARG A 177 2.00 7.38 4.45
CA ARG A 177 2.98 7.27 3.38
C ARG A 177 2.73 8.37 2.38
N PHE A 178 3.80 9.03 1.97
CA PHE A 178 3.74 10.04 0.93
C PHE A 178 4.63 9.58 -0.23
N HIS A 179 4.12 9.69 -1.45
CA HIS A 179 4.73 9.15 -2.67
C HIS A 179 5.02 10.27 -3.64
N LEU A 180 6.21 10.22 -4.25
CA LEU A 180 6.64 11.13 -5.30
C LEU A 180 6.97 10.33 -6.55
N PRO A 181 5.99 10.03 -7.43
CA PRO A 181 6.25 9.31 -8.66
C PRO A 181 7.24 10.09 -9.55
N ILE A 182 8.40 9.50 -9.83
CA ILE A 182 9.42 10.02 -10.74
C ILE A 182 9.61 9.02 -11.90
N GLY A 183 9.71 9.54 -13.12
CA GLY A 183 10.00 8.72 -14.31
C GLY A 183 8.89 7.71 -14.65
N ARG A 184 7.85 8.17 -15.35
CA ARG A 184 6.86 7.30 -16.00
C ARG A 184 7.34 6.96 -17.40
N HIS A 185 7.54 5.67 -17.67
CA HIS A 185 8.08 5.15 -18.94
C HIS A 185 7.19 4.08 -19.55
#